data_AF-A0A1H1SAZ1-F1
#
_entry.id   AF-A0A1H1SAZ1-F1
#
_cell.length_a   1.000
_cell.length_b   1.000
_cell.length_c   1.000
_cell.angle_alpha   90.00
_cell.angle_beta   90.00
_cell.angle_gamma   90.00
#
_symmetry.space_group_name_H-M   'P 1'
#
loop_
_entity.id
_entity.type
_entity.pdbx_description
1 polymer ?
#
loop_
_entity_poly.entity_id
_entity_poly.type
_entity_poly.pdbx_seq_one_letter_code
_entity_poly.pdbx_strand_id
1 'polypeptide(L)'
;MTQTQHNLQSVQAETPEGTAPAGPTTGPLTAEELQLSARNHSMPLEAMRRDVTPPGLHYVLTHFDIPDIDATSWHLLIGGAVERSLELSMAALHKDPAITVPVTLECAGNGRSLLSPRPISQPWVLEAVGTAYWTGVPLAYLLGKAGVLPSAREVVFTGADAGIQGGVRQRYARSLPIREAMRADVVLAYSMNGHELPPQHGYPLRLVVPGWYGMTSVKWLESIEVVTAPFTGFQQHVAYRYQDSADDAGTPVSRIRVRSLMVPPGIPDFLTRNRTLAAGPVLLQGRAWSGEGAVTGVEIGIDGAWLPAQLEKPLGGFAWRKWTLPWVAEPGEHVLSCRATDATGATQPLEQNWNYQGMANNMVQQVRVTVA
;
A
#
# COMPACT_ATOMS: atom_id res chain seq x y z
N MET A 1 0.42 6.71 73.95
CA MET A 1 -0.72 6.93 73.05
C MET A 1 -0.29 7.90 71.99
N THR A 2 0.22 7.36 70.88
CA THR A 2 0.83 8.07 69.76
C THR A 2 -0.27 8.36 68.75
N GLN A 3 -0.59 9.64 68.53
CA GLN A 3 -1.52 10.06 67.47
C GLN A 3 -0.73 10.34 66.20
N THR A 4 -0.98 9.54 65.17
CA THR A 4 -0.39 9.64 63.85
C THR A 4 -1.20 10.65 63.02
N GLN A 5 -0.56 11.73 62.58
CA GLN A 5 -1.09 12.66 61.59
C GLN A 5 -1.06 11.98 60.20
N HIS A 6 -2.22 11.93 59.53
CA HIS A 6 -2.31 11.55 58.12
C HIS A 6 -1.95 12.74 57.24
N ASN A 7 -0.80 12.65 56.57
CA ASN A 7 -0.45 13.53 55.45
C ASN A 7 -1.21 13.07 54.20
N LEU A 8 -2.13 13.91 53.73
CA LEU A 8 -2.69 13.86 52.38
C LEU A 8 -1.63 14.41 51.42
N GLN A 9 -0.80 13.54 50.85
CA GLN A 9 0.00 13.88 49.68
C GLN A 9 -0.85 13.67 48.42
N SER A 10 -1.08 14.77 47.72
CA SER A 10 -1.62 14.83 46.37
C SER A 10 -0.79 13.97 45.43
N VAL A 11 -1.37 12.88 44.93
CA VAL A 11 -0.81 12.12 43.81
C VAL A 11 -1.07 12.94 42.55
N GLN A 12 -0.08 13.71 42.12
CA GLN A 12 0.00 14.14 40.73
C GLN A 12 0.21 12.88 39.89
N ALA A 13 -0.81 12.49 39.14
CA ALA A 13 -0.66 11.48 38.10
C ALA A 13 0.24 12.09 37.02
N GLU A 14 1.50 11.65 36.97
CA GLU A 14 2.36 11.87 35.81
C GLU A 14 1.71 11.16 34.62
N THR A 15 1.22 11.95 33.67
CA THR A 15 0.88 11.48 32.33
C THR A 15 2.18 10.94 31.71
N PRO A 16 2.22 9.72 31.14
CA PRO A 16 3.41 9.29 30.43
C PRO A 16 3.69 10.30 29.33
N GLU A 17 4.90 10.88 29.32
CA GLU A 17 5.37 11.70 28.21
C GLU A 17 5.15 10.90 26.92
N GLY A 18 4.17 11.32 26.14
CA GLY A 18 3.97 10.80 24.80
C GLY A 18 5.23 11.09 24.02
N THR A 19 6.05 10.06 23.80
CA THR A 19 7.21 10.16 22.93
C THR A 19 6.70 10.60 21.57
N ALA A 20 7.02 11.85 21.20
CA ALA A 20 6.92 12.28 19.82
C ALA A 20 7.62 11.20 18.97
N PRO A 21 7.09 10.83 17.79
CA PRO A 21 7.81 9.90 16.93
C PRO A 21 9.19 10.52 16.71
N ALA A 22 10.23 9.81 17.17
CA ALA A 22 11.59 10.24 16.91
C ALA A 22 11.74 10.39 15.39
N GLY A 23 12.36 11.48 14.96
CA GLY A 23 12.57 11.75 13.54
C GLY A 23 13.35 10.61 12.85
N PRO A 24 13.57 10.73 11.54
CA PRO A 24 14.36 9.75 10.81
C PRO A 24 15.69 9.43 11.51
N THR A 25 16.04 8.15 11.57
CA THR A 25 17.17 7.64 12.37
C THR A 25 18.10 6.76 11.54
N THR A 26 19.39 6.78 11.85
CA THR A 26 20.39 5.84 11.30
C THR A 26 20.58 4.61 12.20
N GLY A 27 19.84 4.55 13.33
CA GLY A 27 19.92 3.45 14.29
C GLY A 27 19.24 2.16 13.82
N PRO A 28 19.39 1.08 14.61
CA PRO A 28 18.74 -0.20 14.34
C PRO A 28 17.21 -0.07 14.35
N LEU A 29 16.51 -1.10 13.85
CA LEU A 29 15.05 -1.20 14.02
C LEU A 29 14.69 -1.24 15.50
N THR A 30 13.67 -0.49 15.90
CA THR A 30 13.19 -0.48 17.29
C THR A 30 12.29 -1.68 17.56
N ALA A 31 11.98 -1.94 18.84
CA ALA A 31 11.05 -2.99 19.23
C ALA A 31 9.63 -2.74 18.69
N GLU A 32 9.21 -1.48 18.62
CA GLU A 32 7.92 -1.05 18.06
C GLU A 32 7.86 -1.32 16.56
N GLU A 33 8.94 -1.05 15.82
CA GLU A 33 9.01 -1.37 14.39
C GLU A 33 8.98 -2.88 14.14
N LEU A 34 9.64 -3.65 15.00
CA LEU A 34 9.55 -5.11 14.96
C LEU A 34 8.11 -5.58 15.22
N GLN A 35 7.43 -5.05 16.24
CA GLN A 35 6.03 -5.38 16.52
C GLN A 35 5.10 -5.02 15.36
N LEU A 36 5.29 -3.85 14.74
CA LEU A 36 4.58 -3.44 13.54
C LEU A 36 4.83 -4.43 12.39
N SER A 37 6.07 -4.86 12.18
CA SER A 37 6.42 -5.82 11.12
C SER A 37 5.80 -7.22 11.33
N ALA A 38 5.63 -7.64 12.59
CA ALA A 38 4.95 -8.90 12.91
C ALA A 38 3.44 -8.84 12.65
N ARG A 39 2.83 -7.66 12.85
CA ARG A 39 1.40 -7.42 12.57
C ARG A 39 1.12 -7.23 11.09
N ASN A 40 1.97 -6.46 10.41
CA ASN A 40 1.83 -6.07 9.02
C ASN A 40 2.86 -6.82 8.20
N HIS A 41 2.42 -7.89 7.54
CA HIS A 41 3.32 -8.74 6.78
C HIS A 41 3.39 -8.32 5.31
N SER A 42 4.55 -8.56 4.72
CA SER A 42 4.79 -8.36 3.30
C SER A 42 4.44 -9.60 2.48
N MET A 43 4.46 -9.47 1.15
CA MET A 43 4.35 -10.62 0.24
C MET A 43 5.75 -11.19 -0.04
N PRO A 44 6.03 -12.48 0.19
CA PRO A 44 7.31 -13.05 -0.22
C PRO A 44 7.52 -12.86 -1.73
N LEU A 45 8.68 -12.34 -2.16
CA LEU A 45 8.94 -12.02 -3.58
C LEU A 45 8.75 -13.23 -4.51
N GLU A 46 8.87 -14.44 -3.98
CA GLU A 46 8.59 -15.69 -4.66
C GLU A 46 7.16 -15.80 -5.20
N ALA A 47 6.19 -15.12 -4.56
CA ALA A 47 4.81 -15.09 -4.98
C ALA A 47 4.61 -14.36 -6.33
N MET A 48 5.57 -13.54 -6.76
CA MET A 48 5.56 -12.91 -8.09
C MET A 48 5.67 -13.91 -9.25
N ARG A 49 5.92 -15.21 -8.98
CA ARG A 49 5.75 -16.28 -9.98
C ARG A 49 4.29 -16.45 -10.42
N ARG A 50 3.33 -15.99 -9.61
CA ARG A 50 1.90 -16.02 -9.91
C ARG A 50 1.48 -14.69 -10.52
N ASP A 51 0.50 -14.71 -11.42
CA ASP A 51 -0.07 -13.45 -11.94
C ASP A 51 -1.01 -12.80 -10.93
N VAL A 52 -1.56 -13.61 -10.01
CA VAL A 52 -2.42 -13.18 -8.91
C VAL A 52 -1.82 -13.68 -7.60
N THR A 53 -1.66 -12.79 -6.64
CA THR A 53 -1.19 -13.09 -5.30
C THR A 53 -2.31 -13.76 -4.49
N PRO A 54 -2.11 -14.98 -3.95
CA PRO A 54 -3.07 -15.61 -3.05
C PRO A 54 -3.36 -14.71 -1.84
N PRO A 55 -4.60 -14.64 -1.32
CA PRO A 55 -4.95 -13.69 -0.26
C PRO A 55 -4.08 -13.80 1.01
N GLY A 56 -3.67 -15.02 1.38
CA GLY A 56 -2.77 -15.27 2.51
C GLY A 56 -1.31 -14.86 2.29
N LEU A 57 -0.91 -14.60 1.04
CA LEU A 57 0.42 -14.06 0.69
C LEU A 57 0.37 -12.58 0.33
N HIS A 58 -0.81 -12.01 0.10
CA HIS A 58 -0.96 -10.60 -0.23
C HIS A 58 -0.55 -9.74 0.97
N TYR A 59 0.24 -8.68 0.75
CA TYR A 59 0.70 -7.83 1.84
C TYR A 59 -0.48 -7.25 2.65
N VAL A 60 -0.26 -7.06 3.95
CA VAL A 60 -1.22 -6.50 4.89
C VAL A 60 -0.61 -5.27 5.55
N LEU A 61 -1.32 -4.15 5.48
CA LEU A 61 -1.08 -2.98 6.31
C LEU A 61 -2.36 -2.63 7.07
N THR A 62 -2.25 -2.51 8.38
CA THR A 62 -3.30 -2.14 9.33
C THR A 62 -2.71 -1.06 10.23
N HIS A 63 -3.39 0.09 10.33
CA HIS A 63 -2.97 1.18 11.21
C HIS A 63 -3.49 0.94 12.62
N PHE A 64 -4.73 0.46 12.71
CA PHE A 64 -5.44 0.17 13.94
C PHE A 64 -5.89 -1.29 13.96
N ASP A 65 -6.86 -1.61 14.81
CA ASP A 65 -7.43 -2.95 14.94
C ASP A 65 -8.29 -3.37 13.77
N ILE A 66 -8.19 -4.66 13.43
CA ILE A 66 -9.06 -5.31 12.45
C ILE A 66 -10.43 -5.41 13.13
N PRO A 67 -11.46 -4.70 12.65
CA PRO A 67 -12.79 -4.76 13.24
C PRO A 67 -13.40 -6.16 13.05
N ASP A 68 -14.13 -6.64 14.05
CA ASP A 68 -15.00 -7.80 13.95
C ASP A 68 -16.39 -7.32 13.52
N ILE A 69 -16.76 -7.58 12.27
CA ILE A 69 -17.97 -7.03 11.64
C ILE A 69 -18.91 -8.17 11.29
N ASP A 70 -20.17 -8.07 11.71
CA ASP A 70 -21.25 -8.90 11.19
C ASP A 70 -21.86 -8.24 9.94
N ALA A 71 -21.66 -8.87 8.78
CA ALA A 71 -22.16 -8.38 7.49
C ALA A 71 -23.70 -8.34 7.41
N THR A 72 -24.41 -9.06 8.28
CA THR A 72 -25.88 -9.09 8.27
C THR A 72 -26.50 -7.84 8.89
N SER A 73 -25.82 -7.23 9.85
CA SER A 73 -26.22 -5.97 10.49
C SER A 73 -25.45 -4.74 9.99
N TRP A 74 -24.41 -4.94 9.18
CA TRP A 74 -23.60 -3.86 8.65
C TRP A 74 -24.34 -3.09 7.53
N HIS A 75 -24.11 -1.78 7.49
CA HIS A 75 -24.61 -0.88 6.45
C HIS A 75 -23.55 0.12 6.00
N LEU A 76 -23.53 0.42 4.70
CA LEU A 76 -22.77 1.53 4.12
C LEU A 76 -23.64 2.78 4.08
N LEU A 77 -23.14 3.88 4.65
CA LEU A 77 -23.76 5.19 4.53
C LEU A 77 -23.12 5.99 3.39
N ILE A 78 -23.93 6.55 2.50
CA ILE A 78 -23.49 7.50 1.45
C ILE A 78 -24.26 8.80 1.63
N GLY A 79 -23.57 9.91 1.85
CA GLY A 79 -24.20 11.21 2.12
C GLY A 79 -23.34 12.42 1.76
N GLY A 80 -23.66 13.56 2.38
CA GLY A 80 -22.99 14.84 2.13
C GLY A 80 -23.66 15.64 1.02
N ALA A 81 -22.88 16.23 0.12
CA ALA A 81 -23.33 17.01 -1.03
C ALA A 81 -23.87 16.12 -2.15
N VAL A 82 -24.98 15.44 -1.86
CA VAL A 82 -25.74 14.58 -2.76
C VAL A 82 -27.23 14.94 -2.71
N GLU A 83 -27.98 14.62 -3.76
CA GLU A 83 -29.44 14.81 -3.82
C GLU A 83 -30.19 13.88 -2.86
N ARG A 84 -29.69 12.65 -2.70
CA ARG A 84 -30.26 11.66 -1.78
C ARG A 84 -29.18 10.86 -1.07
N SER A 85 -29.25 10.83 0.25
CA SER A 85 -28.44 9.92 1.06
C SER A 85 -28.90 8.48 0.84
N LEU A 86 -27.95 7.54 0.85
CA LEU A 86 -28.20 6.12 0.71
C LEU A 86 -27.70 5.38 1.95
N GLU A 87 -28.44 4.36 2.36
CA GLU A 87 -28.01 3.37 3.35
C GLU A 87 -28.15 1.99 2.70
N LEU A 88 -27.04 1.28 2.56
CA LEU A 88 -26.96 0.05 1.76
C LEU A 88 -26.45 -1.11 2.61
N SER A 89 -27.25 -2.17 2.73
CA SER A 89 -26.79 -3.44 3.26
C SER A 89 -25.94 -4.21 2.24
N MET A 90 -25.20 -5.23 2.68
CA MET A 90 -24.50 -6.15 1.76
C MET A 90 -25.47 -6.80 0.76
N ALA A 91 -26.68 -7.18 1.20
CA ALA A 91 -27.69 -7.75 0.32
C ALA A 91 -28.17 -6.78 -0.77
N ALA A 92 -28.17 -5.47 -0.51
CA ALA A 92 -28.46 -4.45 -1.51
C ALA A 92 -27.28 -4.29 -2.49
N LEU A 93 -26.04 -4.24 -1.99
CA LEU A 93 -24.84 -4.13 -2.82
C LEU A 93 -24.66 -5.31 -3.78
N HIS A 94 -25.00 -6.53 -3.36
CA HIS A 94 -24.95 -7.71 -4.24
C HIS A 94 -26.00 -7.71 -5.36
N LYS A 95 -27.06 -6.89 -5.26
CA LYS A 95 -28.06 -6.73 -6.32
C LYS A 95 -27.67 -5.66 -7.33
N ASP A 96 -26.74 -4.78 -6.98
CA ASP A 96 -26.24 -3.74 -7.87
C ASP A 96 -25.24 -4.30 -8.90
N PRO A 97 -25.03 -3.61 -10.04
CA PRO A 97 -24.07 -4.03 -11.04
C PRO A 97 -22.67 -4.19 -10.46
N ALA A 98 -22.01 -5.29 -10.79
CA ALA A 98 -20.66 -5.59 -10.34
C ALA A 98 -19.65 -5.60 -11.50
N ILE A 99 -18.43 -5.18 -11.21
CA ILE A 99 -17.27 -5.32 -12.09
C ILE A 99 -16.18 -6.10 -11.36
N THR A 100 -15.30 -6.75 -12.13
CA THR A 100 -14.09 -7.39 -11.62
C THR A 100 -12.87 -6.72 -12.24
N VAL A 101 -11.98 -6.18 -11.42
CA VAL A 101 -10.77 -5.49 -11.87
C VAL A 101 -9.50 -6.16 -11.30
N PRO A 102 -8.52 -6.55 -12.14
CA PRO A 102 -7.21 -6.95 -11.65
C PRO A 102 -6.37 -5.71 -11.30
N VAL A 103 -5.93 -5.62 -10.05
CA VAL A 103 -5.23 -4.44 -9.52
C VAL A 103 -4.04 -4.88 -8.69
N THR A 104 -2.88 -4.28 -8.97
CA THR A 104 -1.71 -4.29 -8.09
C THR A 104 -1.85 -3.19 -7.06
N LEU A 105 -1.92 -3.58 -5.79
CA LEU A 105 -1.84 -2.64 -4.67
C LEU A 105 -0.40 -2.62 -4.17
N GLU A 106 0.11 -1.41 -3.91
CA GLU A 106 1.42 -1.19 -3.31
C GLU A 106 1.30 -0.22 -2.14
N CYS A 107 1.99 -0.47 -1.03
CA CYS A 107 2.08 0.49 0.06
C CYS A 107 2.97 1.68 -0.34
N ALA A 108 2.52 2.91 -0.05
CA ALA A 108 3.37 4.10 -0.23
C ALA A 108 4.70 4.02 0.54
N GLY A 109 4.76 3.26 1.64
CA GLY A 109 5.99 3.04 2.40
C GLY A 109 6.91 1.93 1.87
N ASN A 110 6.58 1.28 0.75
CA ASN A 110 7.39 0.19 0.22
C ASN A 110 8.80 0.69 -0.11
N GLY A 111 9.85 0.09 0.45
CA GLY A 111 11.23 0.60 0.35
C GLY A 111 11.70 1.46 1.52
N ARG A 112 10.87 1.72 2.55
CA ARG A 112 11.22 2.67 3.62
C ARG A 112 12.47 2.27 4.40
N SER A 113 12.66 0.99 4.70
CA SER A 113 13.81 0.52 5.48
C SER A 113 15.14 0.66 4.75
N LEU A 114 15.11 0.90 3.44
CA LEU A 114 16.32 1.11 2.64
C LEU A 114 16.80 2.57 2.72
N LEU A 115 16.00 3.49 3.27
CA LEU A 115 16.36 4.90 3.44
C LEU A 115 17.38 5.08 4.56
N SER A 116 18.28 6.06 4.38
CA SER A 116 19.16 6.54 5.44
C SER A 116 19.24 8.07 5.40
N PRO A 117 18.87 8.80 6.47
CA PRO A 117 18.26 8.28 7.71
C PRO A 117 16.86 7.68 7.46
N ARG A 118 16.53 6.61 8.17
CA ARG A 118 15.29 5.86 7.99
C ARG A 118 14.15 6.48 8.81
N PRO A 119 13.00 6.82 8.21
CA PRO A 119 11.82 7.23 8.96
C PRO A 119 11.27 6.08 9.82
N ILE A 120 10.95 6.34 11.08
CA ILE A 120 10.40 5.34 12.01
C ILE A 120 8.94 5.07 11.65
N SER A 121 8.65 3.84 11.20
CA SER A 121 7.30 3.41 10.81
C SER A 121 7.31 1.90 10.54
N GLN A 122 6.31 1.39 9.84
CA GLN A 122 6.35 0.05 9.29
C GLN A 122 7.61 -0.12 8.42
N PRO A 123 8.53 -1.05 8.78
CA PRO A 123 9.87 -1.11 8.21
C PRO A 123 9.90 -1.97 6.94
N TRP A 124 9.16 -1.55 5.91
CA TRP A 124 9.12 -2.27 4.63
C TRP A 124 10.48 -2.31 3.92
N VAL A 125 10.86 -3.50 3.43
CA VAL A 125 11.95 -3.67 2.47
C VAL A 125 11.40 -3.44 1.06
N LEU A 126 11.06 -4.45 0.25
CA LEU A 126 10.56 -4.24 -1.13
C LEU A 126 9.22 -4.93 -1.41
N GLU A 127 8.70 -5.66 -0.43
CA GLU A 127 7.66 -6.67 -0.57
C GLU A 127 6.24 -6.17 -0.24
N ALA A 128 6.03 -4.88 -0.02
CA ALA A 128 4.73 -4.33 0.36
C ALA A 128 3.83 -4.10 -0.87
N VAL A 129 3.64 -5.16 -1.66
CA VAL A 129 2.92 -5.17 -2.93
C VAL A 129 2.18 -6.50 -3.12
N GLY A 130 1.08 -6.49 -3.86
CA GLY A 130 0.37 -7.71 -4.28
C GLY A 130 -0.63 -7.41 -5.38
N THR A 131 -1.01 -8.42 -6.16
CA THR A 131 -1.99 -8.28 -7.24
C THR A 131 -3.17 -9.19 -7.00
N ALA A 132 -4.39 -8.66 -7.10
CA ALA A 132 -5.61 -9.42 -6.91
C ALA A 132 -6.70 -8.99 -7.91
N TYR A 133 -7.65 -9.89 -8.14
CA TYR A 133 -8.93 -9.54 -8.74
C TYR A 133 -9.86 -9.01 -7.66
N TRP A 134 -10.40 -7.82 -7.84
CA TRP A 134 -11.34 -7.19 -6.92
C TRP A 134 -12.70 -7.11 -7.58
N THR A 135 -13.71 -7.68 -6.95
CA THR A 135 -15.08 -7.70 -7.47
C THR A 135 -16.01 -6.94 -6.54
N GLY A 136 -16.84 -6.08 -7.12
CA GLY A 136 -17.86 -5.34 -6.39
C GLY A 136 -18.51 -4.24 -7.23
N VAL A 137 -19.18 -3.30 -6.57
CA VAL A 137 -19.97 -2.26 -7.24
C VAL A 137 -19.07 -1.10 -7.66
N PRO A 138 -19.15 -0.60 -8.91
CA PRO A 138 -18.46 0.63 -9.29
C PRO A 138 -18.89 1.81 -8.42
N LEU A 139 -17.94 2.55 -7.84
CA LEU A 139 -18.24 3.70 -6.99
C LEU A 139 -19.04 4.77 -7.75
N ALA A 140 -18.66 5.03 -9.00
CA ALA A 140 -19.35 6.00 -9.86
C ALA A 140 -20.85 5.67 -10.05
N TYR A 141 -21.22 4.39 -10.05
CA TYR A 141 -22.63 3.97 -10.14
C TYR A 141 -23.40 4.38 -8.87
N LEU A 142 -22.83 4.17 -7.69
CA LEU A 142 -23.47 4.54 -6.42
C LEU A 142 -23.51 6.06 -6.21
N LEU A 143 -22.46 6.78 -6.59
CA LEU A 143 -22.45 8.24 -6.57
C LEU A 143 -23.46 8.83 -7.57
N GLY A 144 -23.59 8.23 -8.76
CA GLY A 144 -24.62 8.58 -9.74
C GLY A 144 -26.03 8.30 -9.21
N LYS A 145 -26.21 7.18 -8.50
CA LYS A 145 -27.44 6.92 -7.74
C LYS A 145 -27.66 8.02 -6.69
N ALA A 146 -26.69 8.38 -5.86
CA ALA A 146 -26.89 9.41 -4.83
C ALA A 146 -27.17 10.81 -5.40
N GLY A 147 -26.70 11.09 -6.62
CA GLY A 147 -26.84 12.39 -7.29
C GLY A 147 -25.85 13.41 -6.73
N VAL A 148 -24.58 13.34 -7.12
CA VAL A 148 -23.53 14.27 -6.66
C VAL A 148 -23.86 15.72 -7.05
N LEU A 149 -23.87 16.62 -6.07
CA LEU A 149 -24.20 18.03 -6.30
C LEU A 149 -23.03 18.79 -6.98
N PRO A 150 -23.32 19.87 -7.74
CA PRO A 150 -22.27 20.67 -8.41
C PRO A 150 -21.24 21.31 -7.47
N SER A 151 -21.57 21.48 -6.18
CA SER A 151 -20.67 22.02 -5.16
C SER A 151 -19.64 21.00 -4.64
N ALA A 152 -19.76 19.73 -5.02
CA ALA A 152 -18.89 18.65 -4.58
C ALA A 152 -17.43 18.87 -5.00
N ARG A 153 -16.49 18.57 -4.09
CA ARG A 153 -15.05 18.73 -4.29
C ARG A 153 -14.29 17.41 -4.12
N GLU A 154 -14.59 16.68 -3.07
CA GLU A 154 -13.96 15.40 -2.76
C GLU A 154 -15.00 14.40 -2.27
N VAL A 155 -14.64 13.12 -2.33
CA VAL A 155 -15.37 12.03 -1.67
C VAL A 155 -14.47 11.49 -0.56
N VAL A 156 -14.95 11.55 0.68
CA VAL A 156 -14.29 11.01 1.86
C VAL A 156 -14.78 9.60 2.11
N PHE A 157 -13.86 8.68 2.39
CA PHE A 157 -14.11 7.30 2.71
C PHE A 157 -13.59 7.03 4.11
N THR A 158 -14.44 6.51 4.98
CA THR A 158 -14.06 6.21 6.36
C THR A 158 -14.29 4.75 6.68
N GLY A 159 -13.25 4.11 7.23
CA GLY A 159 -13.31 2.75 7.74
C GLY A 159 -13.85 2.69 9.18
N ALA A 160 -14.23 1.49 9.59
CA ALA A 160 -14.65 1.19 10.96
C ALA A 160 -13.47 1.14 11.95
N ASP A 161 -12.23 1.04 11.47
CA ASP A 161 -11.03 1.00 12.32
C ASP A 161 -10.65 2.38 12.86
N ALA A 162 -10.24 2.42 14.13
CA ALA A 162 -9.91 3.65 14.84
C ALA A 162 -8.79 3.45 15.87
N GLY A 163 -8.05 4.51 16.14
CA GLY A 163 -6.99 4.49 17.14
C GLY A 163 -6.33 5.85 17.30
N ILE A 164 -5.12 5.87 17.87
CA ILE A 164 -4.35 7.08 18.13
C ILE A 164 -3.05 7.02 17.31
N GLN A 165 -2.78 8.08 16.55
CA GLN A 165 -1.51 8.26 15.85
C GLN A 165 -1.07 9.72 15.93
N GLY A 166 0.20 9.96 16.28
CA GLY A 166 0.72 11.32 16.46
C GLY A 166 -0.05 12.12 17.51
N GLY A 167 -0.56 11.47 18.56
CA GLY A 167 -1.40 12.09 19.59
C GLY A 167 -2.85 12.36 19.16
N VAL A 168 -3.25 12.02 17.93
CA VAL A 168 -4.59 12.28 17.40
C VAL A 168 -5.41 10.99 17.37
N ARG A 169 -6.51 10.98 18.12
CA ARG A 169 -7.54 9.94 18.04
C ARG A 169 -8.37 10.14 16.77
N GLN A 170 -8.50 9.10 15.95
CA GLN A 170 -9.17 9.18 14.64
C GLN A 170 -9.70 7.81 14.21
N ARG A 171 -10.68 7.83 13.28
CA ARG A 171 -10.94 6.68 12.40
C ARG A 171 -10.04 6.76 11.16
N TYR A 172 -9.75 5.65 10.51
CA TYR A 172 -9.02 5.69 9.26
C TYR A 172 -9.89 6.28 8.15
N ALA A 173 -9.51 7.46 7.63
CA ALA A 173 -10.25 8.15 6.58
C ALA A 173 -9.32 8.74 5.52
N ARG A 174 -9.72 8.63 4.26
CA ARG A 174 -9.01 9.20 3.11
C ARG A 174 -10.01 9.81 2.13
N SER A 175 -9.55 10.73 1.28
CA SER A 175 -10.40 11.32 0.25
C SER A 175 -9.85 11.13 -1.16
N LEU A 176 -10.75 11.20 -2.13
CA LEU A 176 -10.45 11.33 -3.56
C LEU A 176 -11.10 12.60 -4.12
N PRO A 177 -10.43 13.32 -5.04
CA PRO A 177 -11.10 14.31 -5.87
C PRO A 177 -12.26 13.68 -6.65
N ILE A 178 -13.37 14.41 -6.86
CA ILE A 178 -14.57 13.87 -7.57
C ILE A 178 -14.20 13.19 -8.89
N ARG A 179 -13.30 13.79 -9.68
CA ARG A 179 -12.87 13.24 -10.97
C ARG A 179 -12.28 11.83 -10.88
N GLU A 180 -11.58 11.51 -9.79
CA GLU A 180 -10.98 10.19 -9.57
C GLU A 180 -12.01 9.23 -8.99
N ALA A 181 -12.86 9.69 -8.06
CA ALA A 181 -13.95 8.90 -7.50
C ALA A 181 -14.99 8.46 -8.55
N MET A 182 -15.19 9.26 -9.60
CA MET A 182 -16.13 8.98 -10.70
C MET A 182 -15.54 8.10 -11.81
N ARG A 183 -14.28 7.64 -11.69
CA ARG A 183 -13.72 6.70 -12.67
C ARG A 183 -14.49 5.38 -12.65
N ALA A 184 -14.64 4.77 -13.83
CA ALA A 184 -15.41 3.52 -14.00
C ALA A 184 -14.75 2.29 -13.35
N ASP A 185 -13.47 2.35 -13.01
CA ASP A 185 -12.67 1.25 -12.46
C ASP A 185 -12.46 1.33 -10.94
N VAL A 186 -12.95 2.39 -10.28
CA VAL A 186 -12.95 2.49 -8.82
C VAL A 186 -14.11 1.66 -8.28
N VAL A 187 -13.78 0.68 -7.43
CA VAL A 187 -14.74 -0.35 -7.00
C VAL A 187 -14.87 -0.38 -5.48
N LEU A 188 -16.11 -0.51 -5.01
CA LEU A 188 -16.41 -0.95 -3.65
C LEU A 188 -16.42 -2.48 -3.67
N ALA A 189 -15.27 -3.07 -3.39
CA ALA A 189 -15.04 -4.50 -3.50
C ALA A 189 -15.55 -5.23 -2.25
N TYR A 190 -16.30 -6.29 -2.46
CA TYR A 190 -16.71 -7.27 -1.44
C TYR A 190 -16.12 -8.67 -1.70
N SER A 191 -15.38 -8.82 -2.80
CA SER A 191 -14.68 -10.06 -3.13
C SER A 191 -13.24 -9.81 -3.60
N MET A 192 -12.34 -10.67 -3.16
CA MET A 192 -10.94 -10.74 -3.57
C MET A 192 -10.66 -12.14 -4.15
N ASN A 193 -10.17 -12.19 -5.38
CA ASN A 193 -9.85 -13.43 -6.11
C ASN A 193 -11.02 -14.43 -6.20
N GLY A 194 -12.25 -13.93 -6.33
CA GLY A 194 -13.46 -14.76 -6.47
C GLY A 194 -14.01 -15.30 -5.14
N HIS A 195 -13.38 -14.96 -4.01
CA HIS A 195 -13.85 -15.30 -2.67
C HIS A 195 -14.24 -14.02 -1.91
N GLU A 196 -14.96 -14.19 -0.82
CA GLU A 196 -15.20 -13.11 0.13
C GLU A 196 -13.89 -12.50 0.64
N LEU A 197 -13.92 -11.23 1.00
CA LEU A 197 -12.75 -10.56 1.57
C LEU A 197 -12.32 -11.25 2.87
N PRO A 198 -11.04 -11.62 3.03
CA PRO A 198 -10.52 -11.95 4.36
C PRO A 198 -10.65 -10.74 5.30
N PRO A 199 -10.89 -10.94 6.61
CA PRO A 199 -11.05 -9.84 7.57
C PRO A 199 -9.95 -8.77 7.49
N GLN A 200 -8.68 -9.18 7.43
CA GLN A 200 -7.53 -8.28 7.35
C GLN A 200 -7.46 -7.46 6.05
N HIS A 201 -8.18 -7.87 5.01
CA HIS A 201 -8.24 -7.21 3.69
C HIS A 201 -9.50 -6.36 3.51
N GLY A 202 -10.31 -6.19 4.56
CA GLY A 202 -11.39 -5.20 4.60
C GLY A 202 -12.80 -5.77 4.49
N TYR A 203 -13.03 -6.99 4.93
CA TYR A 203 -14.38 -7.54 5.07
C TYR A 203 -15.33 -6.60 5.84
N PRO A 204 -16.60 -6.43 5.43
CA PRO A 204 -17.25 -7.02 4.26
C PRO A 204 -17.08 -6.20 2.98
N LEU A 205 -16.62 -4.94 3.10
CA LEU A 205 -16.49 -4.02 1.98
C LEU A 205 -15.24 -3.15 2.12
N ARG A 206 -14.50 -2.99 1.03
CA ARG A 206 -13.42 -2.02 0.92
C ARG A 206 -13.53 -1.17 -0.34
N LEU A 207 -12.92 -0.01 -0.31
CA LEU A 207 -12.58 0.73 -1.52
C LEU A 207 -11.31 0.12 -2.17
N VAL A 208 -11.30 0.04 -3.50
CA VAL A 208 -10.12 -0.25 -4.32
C VAL A 208 -10.01 0.81 -5.40
N VAL A 209 -8.86 1.47 -5.46
CA VAL A 209 -8.60 2.61 -6.37
C VAL A 209 -7.42 2.27 -7.28
N PRO A 210 -7.69 1.76 -8.51
CA PRO A 210 -6.62 1.31 -9.40
C PRO A 210 -5.59 2.40 -9.73
N GLY A 211 -4.31 2.06 -9.59
CA GLY A 211 -3.17 2.93 -9.86
C GLY A 211 -2.77 3.87 -8.72
N TRP A 212 -3.57 3.98 -7.66
CA TRP A 212 -3.22 4.73 -6.46
C TRP A 212 -2.49 3.84 -5.45
N TYR A 213 -1.61 4.44 -4.64
CA TYR A 213 -1.01 3.70 -3.53
C TYR A 213 -2.10 3.20 -2.55
N GLY A 214 -1.78 2.13 -1.81
CA GLY A 214 -2.75 1.35 -1.05
C GLY A 214 -3.47 2.09 0.08
N MET A 215 -2.90 3.20 0.61
CA MET A 215 -3.53 3.99 1.67
C MET A 215 -4.89 4.56 1.25
N THR A 216 -5.09 4.86 -0.03
CA THR A 216 -6.36 5.40 -0.54
C THR A 216 -7.43 4.31 -0.68
N SER A 217 -7.05 3.03 -0.73
CA SER A 217 -7.98 1.90 -0.80
C SER A 217 -8.48 1.52 0.60
N VAL A 218 -9.33 2.36 1.19
CA VAL A 218 -9.86 2.22 2.57
C VAL A 218 -10.53 0.87 2.79
N LYS A 219 -10.16 0.19 3.88
CA LYS A 219 -10.73 -1.10 4.31
C LYS A 219 -11.87 -0.90 5.31
N TRP A 220 -12.69 -1.94 5.50
CA TRP A 220 -13.77 -1.96 6.50
C TRP A 220 -14.69 -0.75 6.36
N LEU A 221 -15.03 -0.44 5.11
CA LEU A 221 -15.70 0.81 4.74
C LEU A 221 -17.03 0.91 5.51
N GLU A 222 -17.31 2.08 6.06
CA GLU A 222 -18.51 2.33 6.87
C GLU A 222 -19.30 3.50 6.29
N SER A 223 -18.60 4.54 5.85
CA SER A 223 -19.22 5.74 5.28
C SER A 223 -18.47 6.31 4.09
N ILE A 224 -19.25 6.87 3.16
CA ILE A 224 -18.82 7.68 2.04
C ILE A 224 -19.51 9.05 2.14
N GLU A 225 -18.73 10.12 2.22
CA GLU A 225 -19.26 11.47 2.32
C GLU A 225 -18.73 12.33 1.18
N VAL A 226 -19.65 12.91 0.39
CA VAL A 226 -19.30 13.87 -0.64
C VAL A 226 -19.20 15.24 0.01
N VAL A 227 -18.01 15.84 0.01
CA VAL A 227 -17.73 17.09 0.72
C VAL A 227 -17.53 18.25 -0.25
N THR A 228 -17.81 19.48 0.21
CA THR A 228 -17.70 20.72 -0.59
C THR A 228 -16.39 21.47 -0.39
N ALA A 229 -15.50 20.94 0.45
CA ALA A 229 -14.17 21.47 0.75
C ALA A 229 -13.14 20.35 0.85
N PRO A 230 -11.83 20.63 0.70
CA PRO A 230 -10.79 19.62 0.86
C PRO A 230 -10.82 18.95 2.23
N PHE A 231 -10.67 17.64 2.27
CA PHE A 231 -10.65 16.89 3.53
C PHE A 231 -9.28 17.02 4.22
N THR A 232 -9.30 17.44 5.49
CA THR A 232 -8.10 17.72 6.29
C THR A 232 -7.80 16.69 7.37
N GLY A 233 -8.38 15.48 7.27
CA GLY A 233 -8.12 14.40 8.22
C GLY A 233 -6.65 13.99 8.28
N PHE A 234 -6.21 13.43 9.40
CA PHE A 234 -4.79 13.16 9.66
C PHE A 234 -4.14 12.26 8.59
N GLN A 235 -4.79 11.15 8.19
CA GLN A 235 -4.26 10.30 7.12
C GLN A 235 -4.29 10.95 5.73
N GLN A 236 -5.03 12.04 5.54
CA GLN A 236 -5.12 12.78 4.26
C GLN A 236 -4.12 13.94 4.21
N HIS A 237 -4.03 14.71 5.29
CA HIS A 237 -3.37 16.00 5.33
C HIS A 237 -2.03 15.98 6.06
N VAL A 238 -1.84 15.12 7.07
CA VAL A 238 -0.61 15.05 7.88
C VAL A 238 0.30 13.92 7.38
N ALA A 239 -0.24 12.70 7.28
CA ALA A 239 0.50 11.55 6.78
C ALA A 239 0.46 11.47 5.24
N TYR A 240 1.30 10.59 4.68
CA TYR A 240 1.37 10.29 3.24
C TYR A 240 1.73 11.50 2.38
N ARG A 241 2.84 12.16 2.76
CA ARG A 241 3.37 13.31 2.02
C ARG A 241 4.83 13.11 1.64
N TYR A 242 5.19 13.64 0.49
CA TYR A 242 6.59 13.92 0.15
C TYR A 242 7.01 15.16 0.90
N GLN A 243 7.90 15.01 1.88
CA GLN A 243 8.42 16.10 2.70
C GLN A 243 9.95 16.06 2.67
N ASP A 244 10.58 17.23 2.60
CA ASP A 244 12.04 17.34 2.69
C ASP A 244 12.52 17.46 4.15
N SER A 245 11.65 17.88 5.07
CA SER A 245 11.95 18.01 6.50
C SER A 245 10.68 17.89 7.36
N ALA A 246 10.83 17.93 8.69
CA ALA A 246 9.72 17.82 9.63
C ALA A 246 8.69 18.97 9.49
N ASP A 247 9.18 20.18 9.19
CA ASP A 247 8.37 21.40 9.10
C ASP A 247 7.88 21.68 7.67
N ASP A 248 8.32 20.89 6.68
CA ASP A 248 7.86 21.02 5.31
C ASP A 248 6.40 20.57 5.19
N ALA A 249 5.54 21.43 4.64
CA ALA A 249 4.17 21.06 4.34
C ALA A 249 4.11 19.90 3.34
N GLY A 250 5.08 19.77 2.44
CA GLY A 250 5.20 18.68 1.48
C GLY A 250 4.06 18.58 0.46
N THR A 251 4.10 17.55 -0.38
CA THR A 251 3.05 17.27 -1.39
C THR A 251 2.36 15.92 -1.15
N PRO A 252 1.04 15.79 -1.35
CA PRO A 252 0.35 14.53 -1.11
C PRO A 252 0.83 13.39 -2.01
N VAL A 253 1.00 12.20 -1.42
CA VAL A 253 1.24 10.95 -2.16
C VAL A 253 -0.08 10.47 -2.78
N SER A 254 -0.05 10.15 -4.07
CA SER A 254 -1.22 9.73 -4.84
C SER A 254 -0.99 8.43 -5.63
N ARG A 255 -0.57 8.53 -6.88
CA ARG A 255 -0.40 7.41 -7.82
C ARG A 255 0.92 6.68 -7.61
N ILE A 256 0.89 5.38 -7.89
CA ILE A 256 2.05 4.49 -7.78
C ILE A 256 3.11 4.92 -8.80
N ARG A 257 4.36 5.09 -8.35
CA ARG A 257 5.50 5.34 -9.25
C ARG A 257 5.87 4.04 -9.97
N VAL A 258 6.36 4.15 -11.21
CA VAL A 258 6.83 2.99 -11.95
C VAL A 258 7.85 2.19 -11.14
N ARG A 259 7.70 0.87 -11.12
CA ARG A 259 8.52 -0.05 -10.36
C ARG A 259 8.64 -1.41 -11.06
N SER A 260 9.78 -2.06 -10.86
CA SER A 260 10.04 -3.45 -11.21
C SER A 260 10.69 -4.14 -10.02
N LEU A 261 10.28 -5.39 -9.77
CA LEU A 261 10.94 -6.31 -8.86
C LEU A 261 11.14 -7.66 -9.53
N MET A 262 12.17 -8.38 -9.10
CA MET A 262 12.58 -9.69 -9.59
C MET A 262 12.18 -10.78 -8.59
N VAL A 263 11.76 -11.93 -9.12
CA VAL A 263 11.67 -13.17 -8.35
C VAL A 263 13.10 -13.60 -8.00
N PRO A 264 13.50 -13.66 -6.71
CA PRO A 264 14.88 -13.99 -6.35
C PRO A 264 15.28 -15.35 -6.95
N PRO A 265 16.34 -15.41 -7.77
CA PRO A 265 16.76 -16.65 -8.41
C PRO A 265 17.54 -17.54 -7.43
N GLY A 266 17.80 -18.80 -7.80
CA GLY A 266 18.60 -19.71 -6.96
C GLY A 266 17.93 -20.15 -5.66
N ILE A 267 18.74 -20.50 -4.67
CA ILE A 267 18.35 -20.85 -3.30
C ILE A 267 18.82 -19.77 -2.30
N PRO A 268 18.06 -19.48 -1.23
CA PRO A 268 18.47 -18.52 -0.22
C PRO A 268 19.40 -19.12 0.85
N ASP A 269 20.36 -18.33 1.31
CA ASP A 269 20.87 -18.45 2.68
C ASP A 269 19.74 -18.15 3.69
N PHE A 270 19.75 -18.83 4.84
CA PHE A 270 18.66 -18.74 5.82
C PHE A 270 18.51 -17.32 6.39
N LEU A 271 19.61 -16.72 6.86
CA LEU A 271 19.59 -15.45 7.60
C LEU A 271 19.72 -14.26 6.67
N THR A 272 20.74 -14.25 5.80
CA THR A 272 21.06 -13.10 4.93
C THR A 272 20.15 -13.03 3.72
N ARG A 273 19.52 -14.16 3.35
CA ARG A 273 18.75 -14.32 2.11
C ARG A 273 19.57 -14.09 0.83
N ASN A 274 20.90 -14.00 0.92
CA ASN A 274 21.80 -14.04 -0.23
C ASN A 274 21.49 -15.27 -1.09
N ARG A 275 21.57 -15.13 -2.42
CA ARG A 275 21.12 -16.18 -3.33
C ARG A 275 22.31 -16.96 -3.89
N THR A 276 22.18 -18.28 -3.92
CA THR A 276 23.16 -19.16 -4.57
C THR A 276 22.52 -19.86 -5.77
N LEU A 277 23.21 -19.90 -6.90
CA LEU A 277 22.79 -20.55 -8.14
C LEU A 277 23.85 -21.55 -8.60
N ALA A 278 23.46 -22.52 -9.41
CA ALA A 278 24.41 -23.28 -10.23
C ALA A 278 24.73 -22.49 -11.51
N ALA A 279 25.95 -22.63 -12.03
CA ALA A 279 26.30 -22.10 -13.34
C ALA A 279 25.42 -22.68 -14.46
N GLY A 280 25.17 -21.88 -15.50
CA GLY A 280 24.41 -22.27 -16.68
C GLY A 280 23.12 -21.46 -16.90
N PRO A 281 22.20 -21.96 -17.73
CA PRO A 281 21.00 -21.21 -18.11
C PRO A 281 20.04 -20.96 -16.95
N VAL A 282 19.69 -19.70 -16.73
CA VAL A 282 18.74 -19.21 -15.73
C VAL A 282 17.72 -18.30 -16.41
N LEU A 283 16.44 -18.56 -16.19
CA LEU A 283 15.39 -17.63 -16.60
C LEU A 283 15.14 -16.61 -15.49
N LEU A 284 15.69 -15.41 -15.64
CA LEU A 284 15.34 -14.29 -14.77
C LEU A 284 13.91 -13.85 -15.09
N GLN A 285 13.14 -13.56 -14.04
CA GLN A 285 11.75 -13.18 -14.19
C GLN A 285 11.30 -12.27 -13.05
N GLY A 286 10.25 -11.49 -13.31
CA GLY A 286 9.69 -10.59 -12.31
C GLY A 286 8.39 -9.95 -12.74
N ARG A 287 8.10 -8.83 -12.08
CA ARG A 287 6.88 -8.04 -12.25
C ARG A 287 7.23 -6.56 -12.29
N ALA A 288 6.55 -5.83 -13.16
CA ALA A 288 6.65 -4.38 -13.24
C ALA A 288 5.26 -3.73 -13.28
N TRP A 289 5.08 -2.57 -12.66
CA TRP A 289 3.80 -1.86 -12.60
C TRP A 289 4.03 -0.34 -12.51
N SER A 290 2.99 0.44 -12.82
CA SER A 290 2.94 1.89 -12.62
C SER A 290 1.49 2.32 -12.43
N GLY A 291 1.28 3.39 -11.68
CA GLY A 291 -0.03 4.01 -11.47
C GLY A 291 -0.36 5.12 -12.48
N GLU A 292 0.62 5.59 -13.23
CA GLU A 292 0.49 6.72 -14.17
C GLU A 292 0.34 6.26 -15.63
N GLY A 293 0.86 5.09 -15.98
CA GLY A 293 0.78 4.56 -17.35
C GLY A 293 1.13 3.09 -17.45
N ALA A 294 0.88 2.50 -18.62
CA ALA A 294 1.30 1.13 -18.88
C ALA A 294 2.83 1.02 -18.89
N VAL A 295 3.38 -0.05 -18.29
CA VAL A 295 4.82 -0.35 -18.40
C VAL A 295 5.16 -0.69 -19.85
N THR A 296 6.08 0.07 -20.44
CA THR A 296 6.50 -0.06 -21.85
C THR A 296 7.83 -0.78 -22.01
N GLY A 297 8.69 -0.76 -20.99
CA GLY A 297 9.98 -1.44 -21.02
C GLY A 297 10.43 -1.90 -19.63
N VAL A 298 11.18 -3.00 -19.60
CA VAL A 298 11.97 -3.41 -18.44
C VAL A 298 13.37 -3.75 -18.93
N GLU A 299 14.39 -3.25 -18.23
CA GLU A 299 15.79 -3.59 -18.44
C GLU A 299 16.32 -4.33 -17.22
N ILE A 300 17.19 -5.30 -17.44
CA ILE A 300 17.86 -6.08 -16.39
C ILE A 300 19.34 -5.74 -16.43
N GLY A 301 19.84 -5.27 -15.28
CA GLY A 301 21.25 -5.02 -15.06
C GLY A 301 21.93 -6.30 -14.63
N ILE A 302 23.02 -6.68 -15.29
CA ILE A 302 23.91 -7.78 -14.90
C ILE A 302 25.31 -7.15 -14.83
N ASP A 303 25.81 -6.94 -13.61
CA ASP A 303 27.12 -6.32 -13.35
C ASP A 303 27.32 -4.97 -14.05
N GLY A 304 26.24 -4.17 -14.07
CA GLY A 304 26.23 -2.83 -14.67
C GLY A 304 25.85 -2.79 -16.16
N ALA A 305 25.87 -3.93 -16.87
CA ALA A 305 25.36 -4.02 -18.24
C ALA A 305 23.84 -4.20 -18.26
N TRP A 306 23.13 -3.37 -19.02
CA TRP A 306 21.67 -3.38 -19.09
C TRP A 306 21.17 -4.07 -20.36
N LEU A 307 20.27 -5.04 -20.20
CA LEU A 307 19.68 -5.82 -21.28
C LEU A 307 18.15 -5.70 -21.26
N PRO A 308 17.48 -5.54 -22.42
CA PRO A 308 16.02 -5.46 -22.46
C PRO A 308 15.39 -6.83 -22.14
N ALA A 309 14.40 -6.83 -21.24
CA ALA A 309 13.60 -8.01 -20.94
C ALA A 309 12.38 -8.13 -21.86
N GLN A 310 11.93 -9.36 -22.09
CA GLN A 310 10.68 -9.63 -22.77
C GLN A 310 9.50 -9.37 -21.83
N LEU A 311 8.56 -8.52 -22.25
CA LEU A 311 7.33 -8.25 -21.53
C LEU A 311 6.16 -9.12 -22.02
N GLU A 312 5.38 -9.67 -21.11
CA GLU A 312 4.13 -10.40 -21.43
C GLU A 312 2.92 -9.45 -21.38
N LYS A 313 1.75 -9.92 -21.81
CA LYS A 313 0.50 -9.14 -21.70
C LYS A 313 0.06 -9.08 -20.22
N PRO A 314 -0.23 -7.90 -19.64
CA PRO A 314 -0.75 -7.82 -18.28
C PRO A 314 -2.21 -8.29 -18.20
N LEU A 315 -2.65 -8.69 -17.00
CA LEU A 315 -4.05 -9.07 -16.74
C LEU A 315 -5.03 -7.91 -16.93
N GLY A 316 -4.56 -6.67 -16.74
CA GLY A 316 -5.32 -5.43 -16.95
C GLY A 316 -4.42 -4.20 -16.78
N GLY A 317 -4.98 -3.01 -17.00
CA GLY A 317 -4.20 -1.76 -17.06
C GLY A 317 -3.48 -1.37 -15.76
N PHE A 318 -3.99 -1.80 -14.61
CA PHE A 318 -3.40 -1.55 -13.29
C PHE A 318 -2.93 -2.82 -12.58
N ALA A 319 -2.84 -3.93 -13.31
CA ALA A 319 -2.19 -5.14 -12.85
C ALA A 319 -0.73 -5.13 -13.30
N TRP A 320 0.14 -5.73 -12.49
CA TRP A 320 1.53 -5.88 -12.84
C TRP A 320 1.72 -6.64 -14.15
N ARG A 321 2.82 -6.36 -14.82
CA ARG A 321 3.22 -6.94 -16.08
C ARG A 321 4.40 -7.86 -15.83
N LYS A 322 4.27 -9.12 -16.27
CA LYS A 322 5.36 -10.09 -16.20
C LYS A 322 6.45 -9.72 -17.20
N TRP A 323 7.69 -9.92 -16.79
CA TRP A 323 8.86 -9.83 -17.65
C TRP A 323 9.77 -11.04 -17.45
N THR A 324 10.53 -11.38 -18.49
CA THR A 324 11.53 -12.46 -18.45
C THR A 324 12.79 -12.09 -19.23
N LEU A 325 13.94 -12.61 -18.80
CA LEU A 325 15.22 -12.52 -19.50
C LEU A 325 16.01 -13.85 -19.33
N PRO A 326 16.33 -14.57 -20.41
CA PRO A 326 17.29 -15.67 -20.35
C PRO A 326 18.70 -15.13 -20.05
N TRP A 327 19.35 -15.72 -19.06
CA TRP A 327 20.73 -15.40 -18.68
C TRP A 327 21.53 -16.70 -18.57
N VAL A 328 22.79 -16.68 -19.02
CA VAL A 328 23.74 -17.77 -18.75
C VAL A 328 24.60 -17.32 -17.58
N ALA A 329 24.34 -17.89 -16.41
CA ALA A 329 25.06 -17.58 -15.18
C ALA A 329 26.45 -18.21 -15.22
N GLU A 330 27.48 -17.37 -15.22
CA GLU A 330 28.87 -17.80 -15.10
C GLU A 330 29.26 -17.90 -13.62
N PRO A 331 30.20 -18.77 -13.22
CA PRO A 331 30.66 -18.82 -11.82
C PRO A 331 31.19 -17.48 -11.32
N GLY A 332 30.82 -17.09 -10.10
CA GLY A 332 31.25 -15.83 -9.49
C GLY A 332 30.17 -15.11 -8.71
N GLU A 333 30.53 -13.91 -8.23
CA GLU A 333 29.60 -12.98 -7.58
C GLU A 333 29.02 -12.04 -8.64
N HIS A 334 27.70 -11.93 -8.66
CA HIS A 334 26.98 -11.07 -9.60
C HIS A 334 25.98 -10.17 -8.88
N VAL A 335 25.79 -8.97 -9.42
CA VAL A 335 24.72 -8.05 -9.00
C VAL A 335 23.68 -7.96 -10.10
N LEU A 336 22.49 -8.51 -9.80
CA LEU A 336 21.34 -8.44 -10.69
C LEU A 336 20.47 -7.24 -10.32
N SER A 337 20.02 -6.49 -11.32
CA SER A 337 19.15 -5.32 -11.15
C SER A 337 17.96 -5.36 -12.09
N CYS A 338 16.85 -4.70 -11.75
CA CYS A 338 15.74 -4.51 -12.69
C CYS A 338 15.17 -3.09 -12.63
N ARG A 339 14.91 -2.51 -13.81
CA ARG A 339 14.42 -1.14 -13.99
C ARG A 339 13.25 -1.15 -14.97
N ALA A 340 12.11 -0.62 -14.57
CA ALA A 340 10.96 -0.40 -15.45
C ALA A 340 10.88 1.05 -15.96
N THR A 341 10.31 1.20 -17.14
CA THR A 341 9.88 2.47 -17.74
C THR A 341 8.42 2.36 -18.16
N ASP A 342 7.63 3.40 -17.92
CA ASP A 342 6.22 3.46 -18.32
C ASP A 342 5.96 4.37 -19.53
N ALA A 343 4.71 4.39 -19.99
CA ALA A 343 4.27 5.14 -21.16
C ALA A 343 4.36 6.66 -21.01
N THR A 344 4.56 7.19 -19.79
CA THR A 344 4.81 8.61 -19.54
C THR A 344 6.28 8.97 -19.74
N GLY A 345 7.16 7.97 -19.86
CA GLY A 345 8.62 8.13 -19.90
C GLY A 345 9.27 8.10 -18.51
N ALA A 346 8.49 7.97 -17.43
CA ALA A 346 9.03 7.78 -16.10
C ALA A 346 9.81 6.46 -16.00
N THR A 347 10.95 6.48 -15.31
CA THR A 347 11.80 5.31 -15.07
C THR A 347 12.24 5.26 -13.61
N GLN A 348 12.59 4.07 -13.10
CA GLN A 348 13.12 3.95 -11.74
C GLN A 348 14.51 4.59 -11.62
N PRO A 349 14.77 5.36 -10.57
CA PRO A 349 16.09 5.92 -10.33
C PRO A 349 17.06 4.84 -9.84
N LEU A 350 18.35 4.98 -10.16
CA LEU A 350 19.42 4.10 -9.65
C LEU A 350 19.70 4.38 -8.18
N GLU A 351 19.59 5.64 -7.78
CA GLU A 351 19.73 6.08 -6.40
C GLU A 351 18.38 6.35 -5.77
N GLN A 352 18.36 6.32 -4.45
CA GLN A 352 17.15 6.48 -3.69
C GLN A 352 16.81 7.96 -3.50
N ASN A 353 15.61 8.35 -3.91
CA ASN A 353 15.07 9.68 -3.58
C ASN A 353 14.58 9.67 -2.13
N TRP A 354 15.39 10.23 -1.23
CA TRP A 354 15.04 10.36 0.17
C TRP A 354 13.90 11.36 0.39
N ASN A 355 13.02 11.08 1.35
CA ASN A 355 12.05 12.04 1.88
C ASN A 355 11.71 11.69 3.33
N TYR A 356 11.32 12.68 4.11
CA TYR A 356 11.16 12.65 5.56
C TYR A 356 10.18 11.58 6.06
N GLN A 357 9.09 11.30 5.33
CA GLN A 357 8.12 10.24 5.70
C GLN A 357 8.42 8.87 5.07
N GLY A 358 9.43 8.82 4.18
CA GLY A 358 9.87 7.60 3.50
C GLY A 358 8.82 7.01 2.58
N MET A 359 8.25 7.86 1.73
CA MET A 359 7.18 7.52 0.81
C MET A 359 7.67 7.33 -0.63
N ALA A 360 6.99 6.45 -1.37
CA ALA A 360 7.18 6.14 -2.78
C ALA A 360 8.64 5.89 -3.19
N ASN A 361 9.38 5.14 -2.36
CA ASN A 361 10.69 4.66 -2.77
C ASN A 361 10.50 3.66 -3.92
N ASN A 362 10.93 4.03 -5.12
CA ASN A 362 10.89 3.19 -6.31
C ASN A 362 12.28 2.92 -6.90
N MET A 363 13.35 3.05 -6.09
CA MET A 363 14.72 2.79 -6.54
C MET A 363 14.84 1.41 -7.20
N VAL A 364 15.78 1.28 -8.13
CA VAL A 364 16.13 0.00 -8.75
C VAL A 364 16.45 -1.04 -7.67
N GLN A 365 15.81 -2.20 -7.76
CA GLN A 365 16.14 -3.33 -6.90
C GLN A 365 17.49 -3.90 -7.33
N GLN A 366 18.34 -4.22 -6.36
CA GLN A 366 19.56 -4.99 -6.54
C GLN A 366 19.46 -6.31 -5.77
N VAL A 367 19.86 -7.41 -6.40
CA VAL A 367 19.94 -8.74 -5.81
C VAL A 367 21.35 -9.28 -6.04
N ARG A 368 22.09 -9.51 -4.95
CA ARG A 368 23.40 -10.14 -4.99
C ARG A 368 23.25 -11.65 -5.07
N VAL A 369 24.00 -12.27 -5.96
CA VAL A 369 23.95 -13.70 -6.18
C VAL A 369 25.35 -14.29 -6.33
N THR A 370 25.56 -15.46 -5.73
CA THR A 370 26.75 -16.29 -5.90
C THR A 370 26.42 -17.44 -6.85
N VAL A 371 27.16 -17.58 -7.93
CA VAL A 371 27.04 -18.69 -8.88
C VAL A 371 28.18 -19.66 -8.61
N ALA A 372 27.83 -20.90 -8.26
CA ALA A 372 28.76 -21.97 -7.91
C ALA A 372 29.36 -22.68 -9.13
#